data_AF-A0A9W6XC75-F1
#
_entry.id   AF-A0A9W6XC75-F1
#
_cell.length_a   1.000
_cell.length_b   1.000
_cell.length_c   1.000
_cell.angle_alpha   90.00
_cell.angle_beta   90.00
_cell.angle_gamma   90.00
#
_symmetry.space_group_name_H-M   'P 1'
#
loop_
_entity.id
_entity.type
_entity.pdbx_description
1 polymer ?
#
loop_
_entity_poly.entity_id
_entity_poly.type
_entity_poly.pdbx_seq_one_letter_code
_entity_poly.pdbx_strand_id
1 'polypeptide(L)'
;MDQVNAWKAAETDISFNAYYGDNFRGAGLSDKNLCFLYAFQAACHGLGRTGLVNSDHWERFCLQENKSFPNGVLARDIDAFFNFIRKDGVPLDYLELFKKYQKKSMLSAAMMAKAVHDLPPGYYIVWVAQDLVEHCFTLVLRGPDDPVMVYDNYQEGKNPPCYLESLSHLQWLTKVCGLHRVALPPLNSPQKSKKKSHKKSRKKSRVTRN
;
A
#
# COMPACT_ATOMS: atom_id res chain seq x y z
N MET A 1 5.14 18.75 15.22
CA MET A 1 6.49 19.16 15.65
C MET A 1 7.03 20.13 14.60
N ASP A 2 7.59 21.28 14.99
CA ASP A 2 8.12 22.25 14.02
C ASP A 2 9.47 21.75 13.47
N GLN A 3 9.43 21.22 12.26
CA GLN A 3 10.55 20.55 11.58
C GLN A 3 11.73 21.50 11.32
N VAL A 4 11.45 22.79 11.09
CA VAL A 4 12.49 23.81 10.87
C VAL A 4 13.23 24.09 12.18
N ASN A 5 12.51 24.15 13.29
CA ASN A 5 13.14 24.32 14.60
C ASN A 5 13.95 23.09 15.01
N ALA A 6 13.48 21.88 14.70
CA ALA A 6 14.25 20.65 14.93
C ALA A 6 15.55 20.61 14.10
N TRP A 7 15.51 21.01 12.84
CA TRP A 7 16.72 21.15 12.00
C TRP A 7 17.69 22.19 12.55
N LYS A 8 17.19 23.38 12.91
CA LYS A 8 18.04 24.44 13.48
C LYS A 8 18.68 24.02 14.80
N ALA A 9 17.95 23.28 15.64
CA ALA A 9 18.43 22.77 16.91
C ALA A 9 19.42 21.60 16.78
N ALA A 10 19.44 20.92 15.63
CA ALA A 10 20.35 19.80 15.41
C ALA A 10 21.78 20.24 15.05
N GLU A 11 22.01 21.55 14.87
CA GLU A 11 23.34 22.15 14.61
C GLU A 11 24.14 21.44 13.51
N THR A 12 23.45 20.93 12.48
CA THR A 12 24.06 20.14 11.41
C THR A 12 24.49 21.04 10.25
N ASP A 13 25.61 20.70 9.60
CA ASP A 13 26.06 21.38 8.37
C ASP A 13 25.26 20.96 7.11
N ILE A 14 24.32 20.02 7.24
CA ILE A 14 23.50 19.55 6.12
C ILE A 14 22.32 20.49 5.87
N SER A 15 21.96 20.65 4.58
CA SER A 15 20.80 21.45 4.18
C SER A 15 19.51 20.93 4.84
N PHE A 16 18.54 21.83 5.06
CA PHE A 16 17.22 21.45 5.58
C PHE A 16 16.58 20.29 4.79
N ASN A 17 16.72 20.26 3.46
CA ASN A 17 16.17 19.18 2.64
C ASN A 17 16.84 17.83 2.89
N ALA A 18 18.16 17.81 3.13
CA ALA A 18 18.89 16.60 3.49
C ALA A 18 18.49 16.14 4.90
N TYR A 19 18.50 17.07 5.87
CA TYR A 19 18.07 16.80 7.24
C TYR A 19 16.63 16.27 7.28
N TYR A 20 15.72 16.89 6.56
CA TYR A 20 14.34 16.44 6.44
C TYR A 20 14.27 15.05 5.81
N GLY A 21 14.97 14.84 4.70
CA GLY A 21 14.99 13.56 3.99
C GLY A 21 15.41 12.38 4.88
N ASP A 22 16.29 12.64 5.84
CA ASP A 22 16.79 11.64 6.78
C ASP A 22 15.93 11.50 8.04
N ASN A 23 15.27 12.57 8.50
CA ASN A 23 14.65 12.63 9.82
C ASN A 23 13.12 12.70 9.83
N PHE A 24 12.49 13.13 8.74
CA PHE A 24 11.03 13.39 8.68
C PHE A 24 10.35 12.83 7.45
N ARG A 25 11.07 12.08 6.62
CA ARG A 25 10.51 11.51 5.39
C ARG A 25 9.62 10.31 5.68
N GLY A 26 8.44 10.29 5.07
CA GLY A 26 7.49 9.18 5.09
C GLY A 26 6.03 9.63 5.01
N ALA A 27 5.15 8.71 4.61
CA ALA A 27 3.71 8.96 4.54
C ALA A 27 3.10 8.96 5.96
N GLY A 28 3.20 10.09 6.65
CA GLY A 28 2.90 10.24 8.08
C GLY A 28 1.76 11.22 8.41
N LEU A 29 1.11 11.84 7.44
CA LEU A 29 0.22 12.99 7.68
C LEU A 29 -1.00 12.77 8.59
N SER A 30 -1.38 11.53 8.89
CA SER A 30 -2.41 11.24 9.90
C SER A 30 -1.88 11.44 11.33
N ASP A 31 -2.74 11.72 12.31
CA ASP A 31 -2.39 11.85 13.73
C ASP A 31 -1.54 10.70 14.31
N LYS A 32 -1.59 9.51 13.69
CA LYS A 32 -0.85 8.31 14.10
C LYS A 32 0.25 7.88 13.13
N ASN A 33 0.52 8.64 12.07
CA ASN A 33 1.40 8.26 10.95
C ASN A 33 1.02 6.92 10.27
N LEU A 34 -0.27 6.61 10.22
CA LEU A 34 -0.83 5.37 9.67
C LEU A 34 -1.58 5.57 8.35
N CYS A 35 -1.43 6.72 7.67
CA CYS A 35 -2.20 7.02 6.46
C CYS A 35 -2.05 5.94 5.37
N PHE A 36 -0.89 5.29 5.26
CA PHE A 36 -0.71 4.12 4.39
C PHE A 36 -1.61 2.94 4.78
N LEU A 37 -1.60 2.53 6.06
CA LEU A 37 -2.45 1.46 6.55
C LEU A 37 -3.94 1.79 6.35
N TYR A 38 -4.31 3.04 6.64
CA TYR A 38 -5.67 3.57 6.49
C TYR A 38 -6.14 3.56 5.03
N ALA A 39 -5.27 3.95 4.09
CA ALA A 39 -5.54 3.83 2.65
C ALA A 39 -5.70 2.37 2.21
N PHE A 40 -4.96 1.44 2.81
CA PHE A 40 -5.14 0.01 2.52
C PHE A 40 -6.49 -0.48 3.06
N GLN A 41 -6.79 -0.20 4.33
CA GLN A 41 -8.05 -0.58 4.97
C GLN A 41 -9.27 -0.02 4.23
N ALA A 42 -9.22 1.24 3.79
CA ALA A 42 -10.27 1.85 2.97
C ALA A 42 -10.44 1.16 1.60
N ALA A 43 -9.35 0.75 0.95
CA ALA A 43 -9.42 -0.05 -0.27
C ALA A 43 -10.09 -1.42 -0.02
N CYS A 44 -9.73 -2.09 1.08
CA CYS A 44 -10.38 -3.34 1.50
C CYS A 44 -11.87 -3.15 1.83
N HIS A 45 -12.23 -2.03 2.46
CA HIS A 45 -13.62 -1.66 2.70
C HIS A 45 -14.40 -1.51 1.38
N GLY A 46 -13.84 -0.78 0.41
CA GLY A 46 -14.42 -0.64 -0.93
C GLY A 46 -14.62 -1.98 -1.66
N LEU A 47 -13.75 -2.97 -1.43
CA LEU A 47 -13.90 -4.33 -1.94
C LEU A 47 -14.96 -5.17 -1.19
N GLY A 48 -15.64 -4.63 -0.18
CA GLY A 48 -16.56 -5.38 0.67
C GLY A 48 -15.84 -6.43 1.53
N ARG A 49 -14.59 -6.14 1.90
CA ARG A 49 -13.72 -6.99 2.72
C ARG A 49 -13.08 -6.18 3.85
N THR A 50 -13.90 -5.43 4.59
CA THR A 50 -13.46 -4.69 5.78
C THR A 50 -12.69 -5.63 6.74
N GLY A 51 -11.53 -5.19 7.22
CA GLY A 51 -10.68 -5.96 8.14
C GLY A 51 -9.77 -7.00 7.47
N LEU A 52 -9.79 -7.12 6.14
CA LEU A 52 -8.87 -8.01 5.39
C LEU A 52 -7.40 -7.68 5.64
N VAL A 53 -7.09 -6.39 5.71
CA VAL A 53 -5.87 -5.85 6.31
C VAL A 53 -6.31 -5.01 7.50
N ASN A 54 -5.63 -5.12 8.64
CA ASN A 54 -6.03 -4.46 9.89
C ASN A 54 -4.80 -4.10 10.75
N SER A 55 -5.05 -3.45 11.90
CA SER A 55 -3.97 -3.03 12.80
C SER A 55 -3.12 -4.18 13.35
N ASP A 56 -3.67 -5.39 13.55
CA ASP A 56 -2.87 -6.57 13.96
C ASP A 56 -1.80 -6.93 12.92
N HIS A 57 -2.13 -6.89 11.62
CA HIS A 57 -1.12 -7.12 10.57
C HIS A 57 -0.01 -6.07 10.63
N TRP A 58 -0.36 -4.81 10.90
CA TRP A 58 0.60 -3.72 11.01
C TRP A 58 1.51 -3.88 12.23
N GLU A 59 0.94 -4.22 13.38
CA GLU A 59 1.69 -4.47 14.62
C GLU A 59 2.65 -5.65 14.46
N ARG A 60 2.19 -6.77 13.89
CA ARG A 60 3.04 -7.93 13.61
C ARG A 60 4.15 -7.62 12.60
N PHE A 61 3.87 -6.79 11.60
CA PHE A 61 4.89 -6.31 10.67
C PHE A 61 5.95 -5.46 11.40
N CYS A 62 5.54 -4.48 12.22
CA CYS A 62 6.45 -3.64 12.99
C CYS A 62 7.35 -4.47 13.92
N LEU A 63 6.77 -5.48 14.60
CA LEU A 63 7.51 -6.43 15.44
C LEU A 63 8.51 -7.26 14.62
N GLN A 64 8.11 -7.76 13.45
CA GLN A 64 8.99 -8.56 12.59
C GLN A 64 10.17 -7.74 12.05
N GLU A 65 9.93 -6.48 11.70
CA GLU A 65 10.96 -5.58 11.19
C GLU A 65 11.84 -4.99 12.30
N ASN A 66 11.43 -5.13 13.57
CA ASN A 66 12.02 -4.44 14.72
C ASN A 66 12.14 -2.92 14.46
N LYS A 67 11.07 -2.34 13.91
CA LYS A 67 11.00 -0.93 13.50
C LYS A 67 9.69 -0.30 13.98
N SER A 68 9.77 1.01 14.21
CA SER A 68 8.60 1.87 14.32
C SER A 68 8.60 2.88 13.16
N PHE A 69 7.44 3.43 12.84
CA PHE A 69 7.25 4.35 11.72
C PHE A 69 6.72 5.71 12.19
N PRO A 70 7.45 6.44 13.06
CA PRO A 70 6.98 7.69 13.66
C PRO A 70 6.84 8.84 12.65
N ASN A 71 7.40 8.69 11.46
CA ASN A 71 7.25 9.64 10.35
C ASN A 71 6.46 9.02 9.18
N GLY A 72 5.80 7.88 9.41
CA GLY A 72 5.14 7.11 8.37
C GLY A 72 6.07 6.20 7.60
N VAL A 73 5.61 5.73 6.45
CA VAL A 73 6.28 4.71 5.62
C VAL A 73 6.95 5.32 4.40
N LEU A 74 8.09 4.75 4.00
CA LEU A 74 8.73 5.02 2.72
C LEU A 74 8.30 3.96 1.68
N ALA A 75 8.62 4.19 0.40
CA ALA A 75 8.38 3.23 -0.68
C ALA A 75 8.84 1.80 -0.36
N ARG A 76 10.06 1.68 0.18
CA ARG A 76 10.64 0.38 0.55
C ARG A 76 9.87 -0.32 1.67
N ASP A 77 9.26 0.46 2.57
CA ASP A 77 8.49 -0.07 3.69
C ASP A 77 7.10 -0.51 3.22
N ILE A 78 6.51 0.20 2.25
CA ILE A 78 5.29 -0.22 1.54
C ILE A 78 5.52 -1.57 0.84
N ASP A 79 6.60 -1.71 0.07
CA ASP A 79 6.96 -2.97 -0.59
C ASP A 79 7.23 -4.09 0.42
N ALA A 80 7.90 -3.80 1.53
CA ALA A 80 8.14 -4.76 2.61
C ALA A 80 6.81 -5.21 3.24
N PHE A 81 5.89 -4.30 3.50
CA PHE A 81 4.58 -4.61 4.06
C PHE A 81 3.74 -5.47 3.10
N PHE A 82 3.74 -5.17 1.80
CA PHE A 82 3.07 -6.01 0.79
C PHE A 82 3.63 -7.43 0.76
N ASN A 83 4.95 -7.58 0.88
CA ASN A 83 5.58 -8.89 0.97
C ASN A 83 5.23 -9.62 2.28
N PHE A 84 5.12 -8.88 3.39
CA PHE A 84 4.69 -9.42 4.67
C PHE A 84 3.28 -10.01 4.60
N ILE A 85 2.27 -9.22 4.17
CA ILE A 85 0.88 -9.71 4.09
C ILE A 85 0.71 -10.85 3.07
N ARG A 86 1.54 -10.87 2.02
CA ARG A 86 1.61 -11.99 1.07
C ARG A 86 2.06 -13.28 1.73
N LYS A 87 3.11 -13.20 2.56
CA LYS A 87 3.63 -14.34 3.31
C LYS A 87 2.66 -14.80 4.40
N ASP A 88 1.92 -13.85 4.99
CA ASP A 88 0.88 -14.09 5.98
C ASP A 88 -0.39 -14.72 5.40
N GLY A 89 -0.49 -14.80 4.07
CA GLY A 89 -1.57 -15.49 3.36
C GLY A 89 -2.83 -14.67 3.18
N VAL A 90 -2.75 -13.34 3.31
CA VAL A 90 -3.88 -12.43 3.04
C VAL A 90 -4.34 -12.62 1.58
N PRO A 91 -5.62 -12.95 1.32
CA PRO A 91 -6.09 -13.32 -0.01
C PRO A 91 -6.33 -12.09 -0.90
N LEU A 92 -5.26 -11.57 -1.49
CA LEU A 92 -5.26 -10.48 -2.47
C LEU A 92 -4.65 -10.94 -3.80
N ASP A 93 -5.01 -10.25 -4.88
CA ASP A 93 -4.31 -10.37 -6.16
C ASP A 93 -2.99 -9.61 -6.09
N TYR A 94 -1.92 -10.32 -5.71
CA TYR A 94 -0.59 -9.75 -5.63
C TYR A 94 0.00 -9.38 -7.00
N LEU A 95 -0.50 -9.94 -8.11
CA LEU A 95 -0.05 -9.51 -9.44
C LEU A 95 -0.51 -8.08 -9.71
N GLU A 96 -1.76 -7.76 -9.40
CA GLU A 96 -2.29 -6.40 -9.53
C GLU A 96 -1.70 -5.45 -8.47
N LEU A 97 -1.44 -5.92 -7.25
CA LEU A 97 -0.84 -5.10 -6.19
C LEU A 97 0.58 -4.62 -6.52
N PHE A 98 1.42 -5.50 -7.08
CA PHE A 98 2.80 -5.18 -7.49
C PHE A 98 2.90 -4.60 -8.90
N LYS A 99 1.79 -4.48 -9.64
CA LYS A 99 1.80 -3.93 -10.99
C LYS A 99 2.05 -2.43 -10.98
N LYS A 100 2.98 -1.98 -11.83
CA LYS A 100 3.30 -0.57 -12.01
C LYS A 100 2.28 0.10 -12.94
N TYR A 101 1.31 0.81 -12.38
CA TYR A 101 0.34 1.60 -13.16
C TYR A 101 0.87 2.99 -13.52
N GLN A 102 1.74 3.56 -12.68
CA GLN A 102 2.30 4.87 -12.92
C GLN A 102 3.42 4.80 -13.98
N LYS A 103 3.09 5.24 -15.21
CA LYS A 103 4.05 5.34 -16.33
C LYS A 103 4.70 6.72 -16.45
N LYS A 104 4.02 7.76 -15.97
CA LYS A 104 4.45 9.16 -16.05
C LYS A 104 4.31 9.81 -14.67
N SER A 105 5.12 10.83 -14.42
CA SER A 105 4.94 11.67 -13.24
C SER A 105 3.63 12.43 -13.35
N MET A 106 2.85 12.47 -12.26
CA MET A 106 1.61 13.23 -12.16
C MET A 106 1.87 14.32 -11.11
N LEU A 107 1.81 15.58 -11.53
CA LEU A 107 2.27 16.73 -10.73
C LEU A 107 1.14 17.62 -10.21
N SER A 108 -0.11 17.17 -10.33
CA SER A 108 -1.28 17.84 -9.79
C SER A 108 -2.47 16.88 -9.70
N ALA A 109 -3.47 17.23 -8.87
CA ALA A 109 -4.75 16.52 -8.82
C ALA A 109 -5.44 16.46 -10.19
N ALA A 110 -5.36 17.53 -11.01
CA ALA A 110 -5.94 17.55 -12.35
C ALA A 110 -5.21 16.61 -13.33
N MET A 111 -3.87 16.57 -13.30
CA MET A 111 -3.10 15.62 -14.09
C MET A 111 -3.38 14.18 -13.66
N MET A 112 -3.52 13.95 -12.36
CA MET A 112 -3.90 12.65 -11.82
C MET A 112 -5.29 12.24 -12.32
N ALA A 113 -6.31 13.09 -12.15
CA ALA A 113 -7.66 12.82 -12.61
C ALA A 113 -7.68 12.40 -14.08
N LYS A 114 -7.01 13.17 -14.96
CA LYS A 114 -6.90 12.82 -16.38
C LYS A 114 -6.19 11.50 -16.64
N ALA A 115 -5.09 11.23 -15.93
CA ALA A 115 -4.27 10.05 -16.16
C ALA A 115 -4.89 8.76 -15.61
N VAL A 116 -5.76 8.84 -14.60
CA VAL A 116 -6.37 7.65 -13.98
C VAL A 116 -7.60 7.14 -14.74
N HIS A 117 -8.20 7.94 -15.64
CA HIS A 117 -9.31 7.48 -16.48
C HIS A 117 -8.93 6.32 -17.42
N ASP A 118 -7.64 6.19 -17.78
CA ASP A 118 -7.14 5.07 -18.59
C ASP A 118 -6.92 3.78 -17.76
N LEU A 119 -7.12 3.83 -16.44
CA LEU A 119 -6.90 2.69 -15.55
C LEU A 119 -8.17 1.84 -15.43
N PRO A 120 -8.03 0.53 -15.19
CA PRO A 120 -9.17 -0.33 -14.87
C PRO A 120 -9.97 0.20 -13.66
N PRO A 121 -11.30 0.06 -13.64
CA PRO A 121 -12.08 0.35 -12.45
C PRO A 121 -11.59 -0.44 -11.23
N GLY A 122 -11.64 0.17 -10.05
CA GLY A 122 -11.23 -0.47 -8.80
C GLY A 122 -10.70 0.51 -7.76
N TYR A 123 -10.02 -0.06 -6.78
CA TYR A 123 -9.49 0.64 -5.62
C TYR A 123 -7.97 0.66 -5.68
N TYR A 124 -7.37 1.83 -5.49
CA TYR A 124 -5.93 2.00 -5.56
C TYR A 124 -5.41 2.71 -4.32
N ILE A 125 -4.34 2.21 -3.73
CA ILE A 125 -3.56 2.96 -2.76
C ILE A 125 -2.71 3.95 -3.56
N VAL A 126 -2.91 5.23 -3.29
CA VAL A 126 -2.12 6.31 -3.89
C VAL A 126 -1.18 6.83 -2.83
N TRP A 127 0.11 6.84 -3.14
CA TRP A 127 1.11 7.52 -2.35
C TRP A 127 1.47 8.82 -3.05
N VAL A 128 1.33 9.93 -2.34
CA VAL A 128 1.50 11.28 -2.85
C VAL A 128 2.47 12.06 -1.98
N ALA A 129 3.04 13.11 -2.56
CA ALA A 129 3.86 14.07 -1.84
C ALA A 129 3.46 15.49 -2.24
N GLN A 130 3.50 16.39 -1.28
CA GLN A 130 3.62 17.82 -1.51
C GLN A 130 4.83 18.35 -0.76
N ASP A 131 5.75 18.95 -1.50
CA ASP A 131 7.05 19.38 -0.99
C ASP A 131 7.77 18.24 -0.27
N LEU A 132 7.84 18.31 1.05
CA LEU A 132 8.49 17.34 1.91
C LEU A 132 7.50 16.41 2.61
N VAL A 133 6.20 16.68 2.50
CA VAL A 133 5.14 15.98 3.20
C VAL A 133 4.54 14.90 2.33
N GLU A 134 4.52 13.66 2.80
CA GLU A 134 3.95 12.53 2.07
C GLU A 134 2.64 12.04 2.74
N HIS A 135 1.69 11.55 1.93
CA HIS A 135 0.41 11.01 2.38
C HIS A 135 0.02 9.79 1.55
N CYS A 136 -0.89 8.99 2.10
CA CYS A 136 -1.53 7.92 1.35
C CYS A 136 -3.05 8.01 1.53
N PHE A 137 -3.78 7.78 0.44
CA PHE A 137 -5.24 7.68 0.43
C PHE A 137 -5.69 6.62 -0.59
N THR A 138 -6.97 6.23 -0.56
CA THR A 138 -7.52 5.31 -1.57
C THR A 138 -8.17 6.09 -2.69
N LEU A 139 -7.77 5.83 -3.93
CA LEU A 139 -8.51 6.24 -5.13
C LEU A 139 -9.58 5.22 -5.49
N VAL A 140 -10.75 5.70 -5.88
CA VAL A 140 -11.90 4.90 -6.28
C VAL A 140 -12.27 5.26 -7.71
N LEU A 141 -12.09 4.29 -8.62
CA LEU A 141 -12.45 4.39 -10.03
C LEU A 141 -13.63 3.47 -10.31
N ARG A 142 -14.75 4.02 -10.77
CA ARG A 142 -15.98 3.25 -11.07
C ARG A 142 -16.13 2.97 -12.57
N GLY A 143 -15.62 3.86 -13.40
CA GLY A 143 -15.70 3.79 -14.85
C GLY A 143 -14.93 4.93 -15.51
N PRO A 144 -14.74 4.89 -16.83
CA PRO A 144 -14.01 5.92 -17.57
C PRO A 144 -14.72 7.29 -17.54
N ASP A 145 -16.05 7.32 -17.46
CA ASP A 145 -16.84 8.55 -17.45
C ASP A 145 -17.29 8.98 -16.04
N ASP A 146 -16.97 8.17 -15.03
CA ASP A 146 -17.35 8.45 -13.65
C ASP A 146 -16.40 9.48 -13.00
N PRO A 147 -16.90 10.28 -12.04
CA PRO A 147 -16.03 11.16 -11.26
C PRO A 147 -14.98 10.35 -10.50
N VAL A 148 -13.77 10.91 -10.44
CA VAL A 148 -12.67 10.34 -9.68
C VAL A 148 -12.89 10.64 -8.19
N MET A 149 -13.16 9.58 -7.42
CA MET A 149 -13.47 9.66 -6.00
C MET A 149 -12.31 9.14 -5.15
N VAL A 150 -12.28 9.51 -3.88
CA VAL A 150 -11.27 9.04 -2.92
C VAL A 150 -11.91 8.65 -1.59
N TYR A 151 -11.26 7.71 -0.89
CA TYR A 151 -11.38 7.59 0.56
C TYR A 151 -10.12 8.16 1.19
N ASP A 152 -10.31 9.16 2.04
CA ASP A 152 -9.29 9.67 2.94
C ASP A 152 -9.77 9.52 4.39
N ASN A 153 -8.85 9.63 5.36
CA ASN A 153 -9.17 9.65 6.78
C ASN A 153 -9.94 8.42 7.29
N TYR A 154 -9.49 7.20 6.95
CA TYR A 154 -10.10 5.97 7.48
C TYR A 154 -10.00 5.87 9.01
N GLN A 155 -11.09 5.46 9.64
CA GLN A 155 -11.22 5.34 11.09
C GLN A 155 -11.69 3.93 11.46
N GLU A 156 -10.73 3.10 11.90
CA GLU A 156 -11.01 1.73 12.31
C GLU A 156 -12.03 1.69 13.45
N GLY A 157 -13.02 0.80 13.34
CA GLY A 157 -14.10 0.65 14.31
C GLY A 157 -15.29 1.60 14.14
N LYS A 158 -15.23 2.60 13.25
CA LYS A 158 -16.39 3.46 12.93
C LYS A 158 -17.28 2.87 11.84
N ASN A 159 -18.54 3.31 11.80
CA ASN A 159 -19.52 2.93 10.80
C ASN A 159 -20.26 4.18 10.22
N PRO A 160 -20.04 4.55 8.95
CA PRO A 160 -19.04 3.98 8.05
C PRO A 160 -17.61 4.36 8.51
N PRO A 161 -16.59 3.55 8.17
CA PRO A 161 -15.21 3.81 8.60
C PRO A 161 -14.53 4.94 7.81
N CYS A 162 -15.07 5.33 6.66
CA CYS A 162 -14.62 6.45 5.84
C CYS A 162 -15.76 6.94 4.94
N TYR A 163 -15.61 8.13 4.35
CA TYR A 163 -16.56 8.71 3.43
C TYR A 163 -15.91 8.93 2.06
N LEU A 164 -16.72 8.86 1.00
CA LEU A 164 -16.27 9.16 -0.35
C LEU A 164 -16.24 10.66 -0.57
N GLU A 165 -15.13 11.15 -1.10
CA GLU A 165 -14.94 12.56 -1.46
C GLU A 165 -14.44 12.69 -2.89
N SER A 166 -14.61 13.87 -3.49
CA SER A 166 -14.05 14.15 -4.81
C SER A 166 -12.54 14.33 -4.72
N LEU A 167 -11.78 13.78 -5.67
CA LEU A 167 -10.34 14.06 -5.79
C LEU A 167 -10.04 15.57 -5.86
N SER A 168 -10.98 16.38 -6.35
CA SER A 168 -10.86 17.84 -6.44
C SER A 168 -10.72 18.54 -5.07
N HIS A 169 -11.08 17.88 -3.97
CA HIS A 169 -10.86 18.40 -2.61
C HIS A 169 -9.40 18.27 -2.15
N LEU A 170 -8.61 17.42 -2.80
CA LEU A 170 -7.18 17.24 -2.52
C LEU A 170 -6.33 18.16 -3.44
N GLN A 171 -6.60 19.47 -3.41
CA GLN A 171 -5.89 20.45 -4.27
C GLN A 171 -4.41 20.62 -3.92
N TRP A 172 -4.03 20.20 -2.72
CA TRP A 172 -2.68 20.27 -2.19
C TRP A 172 -1.73 19.25 -2.85
N LEU A 173 -2.24 18.25 -3.58
CA LEU A 173 -1.43 17.23 -4.25
C LEU A 173 -0.54 17.80 -5.36
N THR A 174 0.78 17.75 -5.18
CA THR A 174 1.75 18.22 -6.21
C THR A 174 2.58 17.10 -6.82
N LYS A 175 2.53 15.88 -6.30
CA LYS A 175 3.22 14.72 -6.87
C LYS A 175 2.57 13.40 -6.48
N VAL A 176 2.34 12.51 -7.46
CA VAL A 176 2.07 11.09 -7.21
C VAL A 176 3.40 10.34 -7.20
N CYS A 177 3.70 9.67 -6.10
CA CYS A 177 4.92 8.89 -5.88
C CYS A 177 4.73 7.39 -6.15
N GLY A 178 3.51 6.87 -5.93
CA GLY A 178 3.18 5.47 -6.17
C GLY A 178 1.68 5.24 -6.35
N LEU A 179 1.34 4.17 -7.06
CA LEU A 179 -0.04 3.77 -7.33
C LEU A 179 -0.15 2.25 -7.39
N HIS A 180 -0.89 1.66 -6.45
CA HIS A 180 -1.01 0.21 -6.28
C HIS A 180 -2.48 -0.21 -6.28
N ARG A 181 -2.87 -1.13 -7.17
CA ARG A 181 -4.26 -1.62 -7.24
C ARG A 181 -4.50 -2.69 -6.18
N VAL A 182 -5.52 -2.50 -5.35
CA VAL A 182 -5.98 -3.52 -4.41
C VAL A 182 -7.12 -4.29 -5.06
N ALA A 183 -6.93 -5.58 -5.27
CA ALA A 183 -7.90 -6.46 -5.90
C ALA A 183 -7.98 -7.80 -5.20
N LEU A 184 -9.14 -8.46 -5.30
CA LEU A 184 -9.31 -9.83 -4.84
C LEU A 184 -8.75 -10.81 -5.89
N PRO A 185 -8.27 -11.99 -5.47
CA PRO A 185 -7.83 -13.02 -6.40
C PRO A 185 -8.95 -13.36 -7.40
N PRO A 186 -8.63 -13.69 -8.65
CA PRO A 186 -9.61 -14.20 -9.59
C PRO A 186 -10.31 -15.43 -9.01
N LEU A 187 -11.64 -15.49 -9.07
CA LEU A 187 -12.44 -16.61 -8.52
C LEU A 187 -12.02 -17.99 -9.05
N ASN A 188 -11.28 -18.05 -10.18
CA ASN A 188 -10.97 -19.28 -10.90
C ASN A 188 -9.48 -19.66 -10.93
N SER A 189 -8.61 -19.12 -10.07
CA SER A 189 -7.23 -19.59 -10.04
C SER A 189 -7.19 -21.04 -9.50
N PRO A 190 -6.73 -22.04 -10.26
CA PRO A 190 -6.57 -23.39 -9.72
C PRO A 190 -5.56 -23.30 -8.58
N GLN A 191 -5.99 -23.62 -7.36
CA GLN A 191 -5.05 -23.85 -6.26
C GLN A 191 -4.05 -24.90 -6.77
N LYS A 192 -2.80 -24.49 -6.99
CA LYS A 192 -1.72 -25.43 -7.26
C LYS A 192 -1.55 -26.27 -5.99
N SER A 193 -2.28 -27.38 -5.94
CA SER A 193 -2.08 -28.40 -4.93
C SER A 193 -0.62 -28.82 -5.00
N LYS A 194 0.12 -28.60 -3.90
CA LYS A 194 1.48 -29.10 -3.76
C LYS A 194 1.40 -30.63 -3.92
N LYS A 195 1.72 -31.15 -5.11
CA LYS A 195 1.91 -32.58 -5.32
C LYS A 195 3.05 -33.01 -4.39
N LYS A 196 2.71 -33.66 -3.27
CA LYS A 196 3.67 -34.44 -2.47
C LYS A 196 4.28 -35.48 -3.41
N SER A 197 5.55 -35.32 -3.73
CA SER A 197 6.29 -36.33 -4.48
C SER A 197 6.52 -37.54 -3.56
N HIS A 198 5.67 -38.55 -3.67
CA HIS A 198 5.97 -39.87 -3.12
C HIS A 198 7.11 -40.49 -3.94
N LYS A 199 8.35 -40.34 -3.46
CA LYS A 199 9.48 -41.19 -3.88
C LYS A 199 9.14 -42.63 -3.48
N LYS A 200 8.69 -43.45 -4.43
CA LYS A 200 8.64 -44.92 -4.26
C LYS A 200 10.07 -45.45 -4.23
N SER A 201 10.49 -45.96 -3.07
CA SER A 201 11.75 -46.71 -2.96
C SER A 201 11.60 -48.05 -3.70
N ARG A 202 12.47 -48.29 -4.68
CA ARG A 202 12.57 -49.56 -5.40
C ARG A 202 13.36 -50.53 -4.52
N LYS A 203 12.68 -51.40 -3.76
CA LYS A 203 13.30 -52.60 -3.18
C LYS A 203 13.55 -53.59 -4.32
N LYS A 204 14.83 -53.81 -4.67
CA LYS A 204 15.27 -54.92 -5.52
C LYS A 204 15.12 -56.22 -4.72
N SER A 205 14.11 -57.03 -5.03
CA SER A 205 14.09 -58.45 -4.65
C SER A 205 14.80 -59.25 -5.74
N ARG A 206 15.96 -59.80 -5.36
CA ARG A 206 16.76 -60.76 -6.13
C ARG A 206 16.01 -62.09 -6.12
N VAL A 207 15.61 -62.60 -7.29
CA VAL A 207 15.08 -63.96 -7.44
C VAL A 207 15.97 -64.68 -8.45
N THR A 208 16.53 -65.78 -7.98
CA THR A 208 17.38 -66.77 -8.65
C THR A 208 16.54 -67.80 -9.41
N ARG A 209 17.15 -68.40 -10.45
CA ARG A 209 16.97 -69.74 -11.09
C ARG A 209 16.99 -69.60 -12.63
N ASN A 210 17.68 -70.41 -13.43
CA ASN A 210 18.27 -71.75 -13.24
C ASN A 210 19.78 -71.78 -13.54
#